data_AF-A0A3S5F7I3-F1
#
_entry.id   AF-A0A3S5F7I3-F1
#
_cell.length_a   1.000
_cell.length_b   1.000
_cell.length_c   1.000
_cell.angle_alpha   90.00
_cell.angle_beta   90.00
_cell.angle_gamma   90.00
#
_symmetry.space_group_name_H-M   'P 1'
#
loop_
_entity.id
_entity.type
_entity.pdbx_description
1 polymer ?
#
loop_
_entity_poly.entity_id
_entity_poly.type
_entity_poly.pdbx_seq_one_letter_code
_entity_poly.pdbx_strand_id
1 'polypeptide(L)' 'MSAETTLRPLLAQYIHEADSLDTAFSESTTDLFSLGMDSMGAFALLDDLAGKGITIEFTELVENPTVEFLLTRIS' A
#
# COMPACT_ATOMS: atom_id res chain seq x y z
N MET A 1 0.84 3.67 -17.54
CA MET A 1 0.17 4.08 -16.28
C MET A 1 1.26 4.32 -15.25
N SER A 2 1.16 5.32 -14.38
CA SER A 2 2.13 5.47 -13.28
C SER A 2 1.85 4.46 -12.17
N ALA A 3 2.89 4.05 -11.43
CA ALA A 3 2.75 3.17 -10.26
C ALA A 3 1.74 3.71 -9.24
N GLU A 4 1.73 5.02 -9.04
CA GLU A 4 0.78 5.73 -8.18
C GLU A 4 -0.68 5.55 -8.63
N THR A 5 -0.94 5.63 -9.95
CA THR A 5 -2.29 5.44 -10.52
C THR A 5 -2.81 4.02 -10.28
N THR A 6 -1.91 3.04 -10.15
CA THR A 6 -2.26 1.66 -9.80
C THR A 6 -2.46 1.48 -8.30
N LEU A 7 -1.55 2.04 -7.48
CA LEU A 7 -1.51 1.79 -6.04
C LEU A 7 -2.60 2.54 -5.26
N ARG A 8 -2.83 3.82 -5.58
CA ARG A 8 -3.78 4.67 -4.85
C ARG A 8 -5.20 4.10 -4.77
N PRO A 9 -5.82 3.60 -5.86
CA PRO A 9 -7.14 3.00 -5.77
C PRO A 9 -7.14 1.66 -5.01
N LEU A 10 -6.02 0.93 -4.97
CA LEU A 10 -5.92 -0.28 -4.14
C LEU A 10 -5.90 0.07 -2.65
N LEU A 11 -5.05 1.01 -2.25
CA LEU A 11 -4.96 1.47 -0.86
C LEU A 11 -6.29 2.06 -0.36
N ALA A 12 -7.04 2.76 -1.22
CA ALA A 12 -8.35 3.31 -0.88
C ALA A 12 -9.41 2.25 -0.51
N GLN A 13 -9.21 0.98 -0.90
CA GLN A 13 -10.09 -0.12 -0.50
C GLN A 13 -9.85 -0.60 0.92
N TYR A 14 -8.66 -0.34 1.48
CA TYR A 14 -8.19 -0.92 2.74
C TYR A 14 -7.85 0.13 3.80
N ILE A 15 -7.73 1.41 3.41
CA ILE A 15 -7.58 2.56 4.30
C ILE A 15 -8.87 3.37 4.24
N HIS A 16 -9.64 3.34 5.32
CA HIS A 16 -10.94 4.02 5.40
C HIS A 16 -10.91 5.33 6.19
N GLU A 17 -9.80 5.62 6.86
CA GLU A 17 -9.63 6.84 7.61
C GLU A 17 -9.53 8.06 6.68
N ALA A 18 -10.25 9.12 7.05
CA ALA A 18 -10.20 10.38 6.33
C ALA A 18 -8.78 10.95 6.37
N ASP A 19 -8.32 11.52 5.25
CA ASP A 19 -6.99 12.12 5.08
C ASP A 19 -5.79 11.15 5.18
N SER A 20 -5.97 9.91 5.65
CA SER A 20 -4.92 8.91 5.76
C SER A 20 -4.35 8.51 4.39
N LEU A 21 -5.20 8.40 3.37
CA LEU A 21 -4.72 8.12 2.01
C LEU A 21 -3.86 9.28 1.47
N ASP A 22 -4.30 10.53 1.66
CA ASP A 22 -3.53 11.69 1.20
C ASP A 22 -2.22 11.86 1.98
N THR A 23 -2.23 11.53 3.28
CA THR A 23 -1.03 11.47 4.11
C THR A 23 -0.06 10.40 3.61
N ALA A 24 -0.55 9.20 3.30
CA ALA A 24 0.27 8.10 2.77
C ALA A 24 1.03 8.47 1.49
N PHE A 25 0.45 9.30 0.62
CA PHE A 25 1.10 9.74 -0.62
C PHE A 25 1.92 11.03 -0.49
N SER A 26 1.56 11.93 0.42
CA SER A 26 2.34 13.17 0.68
C SER A 26 3.55 12.93 1.58
N GLU A 27 3.44 11.98 2.51
CA GLU A 27 4.49 11.49 3.40
C GLU A 27 4.72 10.00 3.11
N SER A 28 5.33 9.69 1.97
CA SER A 28 5.44 8.32 1.42
C SER A 28 6.20 7.32 2.29
N THR A 29 6.91 7.78 3.32
CA THR A 29 7.63 6.97 4.31
C THR A 29 6.81 6.67 5.57
N THR A 30 5.60 7.22 5.68
CA THR A 30 4.73 7.01 6.83
C THR A 30 4.19 5.59 6.83
N ASP A 31 4.15 5.00 8.02
CA ASP A 31 3.68 3.63 8.25
C ASP A 31 2.19 3.50 7.93
N LEU A 32 1.84 2.63 6.99
CA LEU A 32 0.48 2.37 6.54
C LEU A 32 -0.40 1.82 7.67
N PHE A 33 0.17 1.06 8.62
CA PHE A 33 -0.59 0.55 9.76
C PHE A 33 -0.99 1.67 10.71
N SER A 34 -0.14 2.67 10.90
CA SER A 34 -0.46 3.89 11.65
C SER A 34 -1.55 4.76 10.99
N LEU A 35 -1.74 4.60 9.67
CA LEU A 35 -2.73 5.31 8.85
C LEU A 35 -4.07 4.54 8.73
N GLY A 36 -4.27 3.51 9.55
CA GLY A 36 -5.54 2.77 9.63
C GLY A 36 -5.62 1.54 8.73
N MET A 37 -4.53 1.13 8.09
CA MET A 37 -4.46 -0.20 7.48
C MET A 37 -4.36 -1.26 8.58
N ASP A 38 -5.12 -2.34 8.48
CA ASP A 38 -4.97 -3.50 9.35
C ASP A 38 -4.28 -4.67 8.64
N SER A 39 -4.00 -5.76 9.37
CA SER A 39 -3.34 -6.92 8.78
C SER A 39 -4.20 -7.58 7.68
N MET A 40 -5.52 -7.53 7.77
CA MET A 40 -6.41 -8.12 6.75
C MET A 40 -6.38 -7.31 5.45
N GLY A 41 -6.42 -5.99 5.55
CA GLY A 41 -6.26 -5.07 4.43
C GLY A 41 -4.88 -5.18 3.78
N ALA A 42 -3.83 -5.40 4.59
CA ALA A 42 -2.49 -5.67 4.07
C ALA A 42 -2.45 -6.98 3.25
N PHE A 43 -3.03 -8.08 3.74
CA PHE A 43 -3.10 -9.32 2.96
C PHE A 43 -3.91 -9.17 1.67
N ALA A 44 -5.07 -8.52 1.75
CA ALA A 44 -5.92 -8.29 0.58
C ALA A 44 -5.24 -7.38 -0.47
N LEU A 45 -4.48 -6.37 -0.03
CA LEU A 45 -3.64 -5.56 -0.91
C LEU A 45 -2.57 -6.40 -1.63
N LEU A 46 -1.91 -7.30 -0.92
CA LEU A 46 -0.90 -8.19 -1.51
C LEU A 46 -1.52 -9.14 -2.53
N ASP A 47 -2.72 -9.68 -2.25
CA ASP A 47 -3.46 -10.52 -3.20
C ASP A 47 -3.84 -9.73 -4.47
N ASP A 48 -4.30 -8.48 -4.33
CA ASP A 48 -4.62 -7.60 -5.45
C ASP A 48 -3.39 -7.27 -6.32
N LEU A 49 -2.24 -7.04 -5.69
CA LEU A 49 -0.97 -6.81 -6.37
C LEU A 49 -0.48 -8.07 -7.08
N ALA A 50 -0.59 -9.24 -6.45
CA ALA A 50 -0.26 -10.53 -7.04
C ALA A 50 -1.14 -10.81 -8.28
N GLY A 51 -2.43 -10.47 -8.22
CA GLY A 51 -3.34 -10.53 -9.36
C GLY A 51 -2.94 -9.64 -10.54
N LYS A 52 -2.12 -8.62 -10.30
CA LYS A 52 -1.51 -7.75 -11.33
C LYS A 52 -0.10 -8.19 -11.75
N GLY A 53 0.39 -9.32 -11.24
CA GLY A 53 1.71 -9.87 -11.53
C GLY A 53 2.84 -9.31 -10.64
N ILE A 54 2.48 -8.64 -9.54
CA ILE A 54 3.43 -8.00 -8.63
C ILE A 54 3.41 -8.77 -7.30
N THR A 55 4.40 -9.62 -7.10
CA THR A 55 4.51 -10.42 -5.88
C THR A 55 5.38 -9.70 -4.85
N ILE A 56 4.84 -9.49 -3.65
CA ILE A 56 5.54 -8.91 -2.50
C ILE A 56 5.27 -9.84 -1.32
N GLU A 57 6.32 -10.22 -0.59
CA GLU A 57 6.15 -11.04 0.60
C GLU A 57 5.59 -10.19 1.74
N PHE A 58 4.70 -10.76 2.55
CA PHE A 58 4.13 -10.06 3.70
C PHE A 58 5.22 -9.59 4.68
N THR A 59 6.29 -10.34 4.84
CA THR A 59 7.44 -9.95 5.67
C THR A 59 8.13 -8.68 5.14
N GLU A 60 8.28 -8.55 3.82
CA GLU A 60 8.87 -7.34 3.22
C GLU A 60 7.99 -6.11 3.45
N LEU A 61 6.66 -6.29 3.35
CA LEU A 61 5.69 -5.23 3.65
C LEU A 61 5.72 -4.83 5.13
N VAL A 62 5.78 -5.79 6.06
CA VAL A 62 5.84 -5.49 7.50
C VAL A 62 7.16 -4.82 7.89
N GLU A 63 8.26 -5.15 7.22
CA GLU A 63 9.54 -4.48 7.40
C GLU A 63 9.52 -3.04 6.86
N ASN A 64 8.80 -2.79 5.77
CA ASN A 64 8.71 -1.48 5.11
C ASN A 64 7.25 -1.16 4.73
N PRO A 65 6.39 -0.86 5.71
CA PRO A 65 4.95 -0.69 5.48
C PRO A 65 4.64 0.70 4.93
N THR A 66 5.22 1.07 3.80
CA THR A 66 5.18 2.44 3.28
C THR A 66 4.77 2.48 1.80
N VAL A 67 4.18 3.60 1.38
CA VAL A 67 3.85 3.82 -0.04
C VAL A 67 5.12 3.85 -0.89
N GLU A 68 6.21 4.46 -0.38
CA GLU A 68 7.50 4.49 -1.06
C GLU A 68 7.96 3.06 -1.43
N PHE A 69 7.95 2.15 -0.45
CA PHE A 69 8.33 0.75 -0.69
C PHE A 69 7.46 0.11 -1.77
N LEU A 70 6.13 0.23 -1.66
CA LEU A 70 5.21 -0.34 -2.63
C LEU A 70 5.44 0.22 -4.05
N LEU A 71 5.72 1.51 -4.19
CA LEU A 71 6.01 2.14 -5.48
C LEU A 71 7.29 1.60 -6.13
N THR A 72 8.31 1.22 -5.34
CA THR A 72 9.52 0.57 -5.88
C THR A 72 9.26 -0.81 -6.49
N ARG A 73 8.18 -1.48 -6.07
CA ARG A 73 7.80 -2.83 -6.55
C ARG A 73 6.86 -2.79 -7.76
N ILE A 74 6.21 -1.66 -8.02
CA ILE A 74 5.23 -1.48 -9.10
C ILE A 74 5.87 -0.86 -10.38
N SER A 75 7.16 -0.50 -10.35
CA SER A 75 7.88 0.09 -11.50
C SER A 75 8.05 -0.82 -12.71
#